data_AF-A0A9N9FYD6-F1
#
_entry.id   AF-A0A9N9FYD6-F1
#
_cell.length_a   1.000
_cell.length_b   1.000
_cell.length_c   1.000
_cell.angle_alpha   90.00
_cell.angle_beta   90.00
_cell.angle_gamma   90.00
#
_symmetry.space_group_name_H-M   'P 1'
#
loop_
_entity.id
_entity.type
_entity.pdbx_description
1 polymer ?
#
loop_
_entity_poly.entity_id
_entity_poly.type
_entity_poly.pdbx_seq_one_letter_code
_entity_poly.pdbx_strand_id
1 'polypeptide(L)'
;MTRIHDKLFGNIPYVAPEILKAGKSEQDPYTKYSDVYSLGVLLWNISSGKAPFKDQKDYTISTSILSGIREERIQNTPDEYFELYSKCWNDVPEERHYVEDVYEVLERLLENYNEEKGSTFSGPMNLKYRLQGLGAIYGLLKREQYFTSHDRGKE
;
A
#
# COMPACT_ATOMS: atom_id res chain seq x y z
N MET A 1 -11.02 19.70 20.44
CA MET A 1 -9.59 19.79 20.06
C MET A 1 -8.90 18.46 20.33
N THR A 2 -8.96 17.52 19.38
CA THR A 2 -8.45 16.15 19.60
C THR A 2 -7.17 15.94 18.81
N ARG A 3 -6.02 16.03 19.51
CA ARG A 3 -5.00 14.96 19.64
C ARG A 3 -4.58 14.08 18.43
N ILE A 4 -4.68 14.54 17.19
CA ILE A 4 -4.18 13.77 16.01
C ILE A 4 -2.69 14.05 15.73
N HIS A 5 -2.15 15.20 16.18
CA HIS A 5 -0.80 15.63 15.81
C HIS A 5 0.33 14.74 16.35
N ASP A 6 0.19 14.13 17.52
CA ASP A 6 1.27 13.31 18.11
C ASP A 6 1.40 11.92 17.45
N LYS A 7 0.37 11.44 16.74
CA LYS A 7 0.36 10.13 16.07
C LYS A 7 0.80 10.20 14.59
N LEU A 8 0.89 11.39 14.00
CA LEU A 8 1.20 11.52 12.58
C LEU A 8 2.69 11.44 12.28
N PHE A 9 3.55 11.92 13.19
CA PHE A 9 5.00 12.08 12.92
C PHE A 9 5.72 10.76 12.59
N GLY A 10 5.27 9.61 13.13
CA GLY A 10 5.81 8.29 12.79
C GLY A 10 5.15 7.63 11.57
N ASN A 11 4.01 8.15 11.11
CA ASN A 11 3.18 7.54 10.07
C ASN A 11 3.10 8.38 8.79
N ILE A 12 3.83 9.51 8.70
CA ILE A 12 3.83 10.41 7.54
C ILE A 12 3.98 9.66 6.19
N PRO A 13 4.84 8.63 6.06
CA PRO A 13 4.94 7.89 4.79
C PRO A 13 3.62 7.30 4.29
N TYR A 14 2.76 6.89 5.21
CA TYR A 14 1.47 6.28 4.92
C TYR A 14 0.36 7.31 4.67
N VAL A 15 0.61 8.60 4.91
CA VAL A 15 -0.40 9.65 4.70
C VAL A 15 -0.40 10.08 3.24
N ALA A 16 -1.57 10.01 2.61
CA ALA A 16 -1.71 10.35 1.19
C ALA A 16 -1.44 11.86 0.91
N PRO A 17 -0.92 12.21 -0.28
CA PRO A 17 -0.53 13.58 -0.62
C PRO A 17 -1.64 14.61 -0.44
N GLU A 18 -2.88 14.27 -0.81
CA GLU A 18 -4.05 15.13 -0.67
C GLU A 18 -4.36 15.47 0.80
N ILE A 19 -4.15 14.52 1.70
CA ILE A 19 -4.32 14.71 3.15
C ILE A 19 -3.22 15.64 3.68
N LEU A 20 -1.99 15.47 3.21
CA LEU A 20 -0.86 16.34 3.58
C LEU A 20 -1.08 17.78 3.08
N LYS A 21 -1.71 17.97 1.91
CA LYS A 21 -2.02 19.29 1.33
C LYS A 21 -3.14 20.00 2.10
N ALA A 22 -4.21 19.29 2.47
CA ALA A 22 -5.36 19.86 3.18
C ALA A 22 -5.02 20.38 4.59
N GLY A 23 -3.99 19.81 5.22
CA GLY A 23 -3.51 20.27 6.53
C GLY A 23 -4.59 20.20 7.61
N LYS A 24 -4.84 21.32 8.33
CA LYS A 24 -5.89 21.40 9.37
C LYS A 24 -7.15 22.15 8.93
N SER A 25 -7.19 22.60 7.67
CA SER A 25 -8.06 23.70 7.25
C SER A 25 -9.37 23.27 6.61
N GLU A 26 -9.55 21.99 6.29
CA GLU A 26 -10.69 21.53 5.49
C GLU A 26 -11.55 20.50 6.20
N GLN A 27 -12.75 20.33 5.62
CA GLN A 27 -13.57 19.14 5.84
C GLN A 27 -12.71 17.90 5.65
N ASP A 28 -13.03 16.85 6.42
CA ASP A 28 -12.28 15.60 6.47
C ASP A 28 -11.87 15.11 5.06
N PRO A 29 -10.60 15.23 4.65
CA PRO A 29 -10.16 14.89 3.31
C PRO A 29 -9.92 13.38 3.15
N TYR A 30 -10.14 12.59 4.21
CA TYR A 30 -9.95 11.14 4.18
C TYR A 30 -11.01 10.49 3.29
N THR A 31 -10.54 9.72 2.32
CA THR A 31 -11.37 8.96 1.38
C THR A 31 -10.88 7.52 1.27
N LYS A 32 -11.66 6.64 0.63
CA LYS A 32 -11.21 5.27 0.31
C LYS A 32 -9.89 5.27 -0.48
N TYR A 33 -9.65 6.27 -1.32
CA TYR A 33 -8.40 6.40 -2.06
C TYR A 33 -7.19 6.68 -1.15
N SER A 34 -7.38 7.40 -0.03
CA SER A 34 -6.32 7.64 0.96
C SER A 34 -5.95 6.39 1.76
N ASP A 35 -6.92 5.49 1.99
CA ASP A 35 -6.66 4.16 2.56
C ASP A 35 -5.88 3.28 1.58
N VAL A 36 -6.24 3.29 0.29
CA VAL A 36 -5.51 2.58 -0.78
C VAL A 36 -4.06 3.05 -0.86
N TYR A 37 -3.81 4.35 -0.75
CA TYR A 37 -2.45 4.90 -0.68
C TYR A 37 -1.65 4.28 0.47
N SER A 38 -2.24 4.26 1.67
CA SER A 38 -1.63 3.66 2.86
C SER A 38 -1.29 2.18 2.63
N LEU A 39 -2.20 1.45 1.95
CA LEU A 39 -2.01 0.06 1.57
C LEU A 39 -0.85 -0.13 0.58
N GLY A 40 -0.71 0.75 -0.42
CA GLY A 40 0.43 0.73 -1.35
C GLY A 40 1.77 0.84 -0.63
N VAL A 41 1.89 1.79 0.30
CA VAL A 41 3.10 1.97 1.12
C VAL A 41 3.36 0.75 2.00
N LEU A 42 2.31 0.12 2.54
CA LEU A 42 2.43 -1.12 3.32
C LEU A 42 2.89 -2.31 2.47
N LEU A 43 2.36 -2.47 1.25
CA LEU A 43 2.77 -3.52 0.32
C LEU A 43 4.24 -3.36 -0.09
N TRP A 44 4.68 -2.13 -0.36
CA TRP A 44 6.10 -1.86 -0.58
C TRP A 44 6.94 -2.18 0.66
N ASN A 45 6.49 -1.78 1.87
CA ASN A 45 7.18 -2.07 3.13
C ASN A 45 7.36 -3.59 3.36
N ILE A 46 6.37 -4.40 2.98
CA ILE A 46 6.46 -5.87 3.02
C ILE A 46 7.46 -6.40 1.99
N SER A 47 7.41 -5.89 0.77
CA SER A 47 8.35 -6.27 -0.28
C SER A 47 9.78 -5.81 0.00
N SER A 48 9.98 -4.68 0.66
CA SER A 48 11.33 -4.20 0.98
C SER A 48 11.86 -4.84 2.26
N GLY A 49 10.98 -5.12 3.23
CA GLY A 49 11.36 -5.42 4.61
C GLY A 49 12.01 -4.23 5.32
N LYS A 50 11.80 -3.00 4.81
CA LYS A 50 12.40 -1.75 5.28
C LYS A 50 11.31 -0.73 5.59
N ALA A 51 11.53 0.10 6.60
CA ALA A 51 10.65 1.25 6.84
C ALA A 51 10.61 2.18 5.61
N PRO A 52 9.42 2.68 5.21
CA PRO A 52 9.28 3.68 4.15
C PRO A 52 10.17 4.90 4.39
N PHE A 53 10.75 5.45 3.31
CA PHE A 53 11.67 6.60 3.34
C PHE A 53 12.86 6.50 4.33
N LYS A 54 13.25 5.29 4.79
CA LYS A 54 14.32 5.10 5.79
C LYS A 54 15.64 5.79 5.42
N ASP A 55 15.98 5.82 4.14
CA ASP A 55 17.25 6.32 3.64
C ASP A 55 17.18 7.81 3.20
N GLN A 56 16.04 8.47 3.37
CA GLN A 56 15.83 9.88 2.98
C GLN A 56 16.50 10.83 3.97
N LYS A 57 17.41 11.68 3.46
CA LYS A 57 18.23 12.61 4.29
C LYS A 57 18.01 14.09 3.99
N ASP A 58 17.67 14.43 2.74
CA ASP A 58 17.76 15.80 2.23
C ASP A 58 16.46 16.60 2.40
N TYR A 59 15.32 15.92 2.47
CA TYR A 59 14.00 16.54 2.59
C TYR A 59 13.20 15.92 3.73
N THR A 60 12.24 16.68 4.26
CA THR A 60 11.20 16.07 5.08
C THR A 60 10.43 15.05 4.24
N ILE A 61 9.93 14.01 4.89
CA ILE A 61 9.14 12.96 4.22
C ILE A 61 7.94 13.57 3.50
N SER A 62 7.23 14.51 4.15
CA SER A 62 6.08 15.19 3.54
C SER A 62 6.46 15.97 2.28
N THR A 63 7.58 16.71 2.26
CA THR A 63 8.03 17.41 1.05
C THR A 63 8.38 16.45 -0.08
N SER A 64 8.97 15.30 0.26
CA SER A 64 9.29 14.26 -0.73
C SER A 64 8.02 13.70 -1.36
N ILE A 65 7.05 13.30 -0.53
CA ILE A 65 5.73 12.80 -0.96
C ILE A 65 5.00 13.83 -1.83
N LEU A 66 4.99 15.10 -1.42
CA LEU A 66 4.32 16.17 -2.16
C LEU A 66 5.01 16.53 -3.48
N SER A 67 6.28 16.17 -3.65
CA SER A 67 7.03 16.34 -4.90
C SER A 67 6.95 15.11 -5.82
N GLY A 68 6.14 14.11 -5.47
CA GLY A 68 6.02 12.86 -6.24
C GLY A 68 7.19 11.89 -6.05
N ILE A 69 8.07 12.13 -5.07
CA ILE A 69 9.18 11.21 -4.78
C ILE A 69 8.62 9.99 -4.03
N ARG A 70 8.93 8.82 -4.56
CA ARG A 70 8.57 7.50 -4.02
C ARG A 70 9.78 6.60 -3.91
N GLU A 71 9.64 5.53 -3.15
CA GLU A 71 10.67 4.50 -3.03
C GLU A 71 10.94 3.78 -4.35
N GLU A 72 12.18 3.32 -4.49
CA GLU A 72 12.60 2.55 -5.65
C GLU A 72 11.97 1.15 -5.67
N ARG A 73 11.84 0.61 -6.89
CA ARG A 73 11.44 -0.78 -7.11
C ARG A 73 12.43 -1.72 -6.43
N ILE A 74 11.90 -2.65 -5.64
CA ILE A 74 12.73 -3.68 -4.98
C ILE A 74 13.11 -4.76 -6.00
N GLN A 75 14.42 -5.02 -6.13
CA GLN A 75 14.96 -6.06 -7.00
C GLN A 75 14.32 -7.42 -6.69
N ASN A 76 14.06 -8.21 -7.73
CA ASN A 76 13.39 -9.52 -7.68
C ASN A 76 11.94 -9.50 -7.15
N THR A 77 11.32 -8.32 -7.03
CA THR A 77 9.86 -8.24 -6.88
C THR A 77 9.21 -8.59 -8.23
N PRO A 78 8.23 -9.51 -8.27
CA PRO A 78 7.45 -9.79 -9.46
C PRO A 78 6.85 -8.50 -10.04
N ASP A 79 6.85 -8.35 -11.37
CA ASP A 79 6.35 -7.15 -12.05
C ASP A 79 4.93 -6.81 -11.61
N GLU A 80 4.06 -7.83 -11.53
CA GLU A 80 2.67 -7.69 -11.11
C GLU A 80 2.52 -7.16 -9.68
N TYR A 81 3.38 -7.57 -8.74
CA TYR A 81 3.35 -7.03 -7.37
C TYR A 81 3.91 -5.61 -7.31
N PHE A 82 4.91 -5.28 -8.14
CA PHE A 82 5.42 -3.92 -8.28
C PHE A 82 4.33 -2.98 -8.80
N GLU A 83 3.69 -3.34 -9.92
CA GLU A 83 2.60 -2.57 -10.51
C GLU A 83 1.44 -2.36 -9.53
N LEU A 84 1.14 -3.39 -8.73
CA LEU A 84 0.11 -3.34 -7.71
C LEU A 84 0.36 -2.22 -6.70
N TYR A 85 1.49 -2.27 -5.97
CA TYR A 85 1.75 -1.25 -4.96
C TYR A 85 2.06 0.11 -5.56
N SER A 86 2.66 0.15 -6.78
CA SER A 86 3.02 1.42 -7.41
C SER A 86 1.80 2.21 -7.87
N LYS A 87 0.74 1.52 -8.30
CA LYS A 87 -0.53 2.17 -8.61
C LYS A 87 -1.31 2.56 -7.36
N CYS A 88 -1.23 1.79 -6.27
CA CYS A 88 -1.91 2.13 -5.02
C CYS A 88 -1.48 3.49 -4.46
N TRP A 89 -0.22 3.90 -4.65
CA TRP A 89 0.29 5.19 -4.16
C TRP A 89 0.38 6.29 -5.23
N ASN A 90 -0.40 6.19 -6.32
CA ASN A 90 -0.46 7.23 -7.36
C ASN A 90 -0.84 8.58 -6.73
N ASP A 91 -0.22 9.66 -7.19
CA ASP A 91 -0.46 11.01 -6.69
C ASP A 91 -1.88 11.51 -7.03
N VAL A 92 -2.49 11.01 -8.11
CA VAL A 92 -3.90 11.23 -8.46
C VAL A 92 -4.76 10.18 -7.76
N PRO A 93 -5.63 10.55 -6.79
CA PRO A 93 -6.43 9.59 -6.01
C PRO A 93 -7.27 8.64 -6.88
N GLU A 94 -7.89 9.17 -7.94
CA GLU A 94 -8.79 8.44 -8.84
C GLU A 94 -8.05 7.46 -9.77
N GLU A 95 -6.74 7.59 -9.91
CA GLU A 95 -5.90 6.65 -10.69
C GLU A 95 -5.32 5.52 -9.83
N ARG A 96 -5.60 5.52 -8.52
CA ARG A 96 -5.21 4.41 -7.63
C ARG A 96 -6.11 3.20 -7.92
N HIS A 97 -5.58 2.00 -7.73
CA HIS A 97 -6.38 0.76 -7.83
C HIS A 97 -7.58 0.79 -6.88
N TYR A 98 -8.66 0.11 -7.27
CA TYR A 98 -9.71 -0.22 -6.31
C TYR A 98 -9.19 -1.32 -5.37
N VAL A 99 -9.68 -1.35 -4.13
CA VAL A 99 -9.23 -2.35 -3.12
C VAL A 99 -9.55 -3.77 -3.61
N GLU A 100 -10.60 -3.92 -4.41
CA GLU A 100 -10.98 -5.11 -5.15
C GLU A 100 -9.87 -5.61 -6.08
N ASP A 101 -9.29 -4.71 -6.89
CA ASP A 101 -8.18 -5.06 -7.79
C ASP A 101 -6.96 -5.52 -6.99
N VAL A 102 -6.72 -4.89 -5.84
CA VAL A 102 -5.63 -5.27 -4.93
C VAL A 102 -5.84 -6.69 -4.41
N TYR A 103 -7.06 -7.04 -4.02
CA TYR A 103 -7.39 -8.38 -3.56
C TYR A 103 -7.15 -9.43 -4.65
N GLU A 104 -7.68 -9.21 -5.86
CA GLU A 104 -7.57 -10.18 -6.95
C GLU A 104 -6.12 -10.46 -7.36
N VAL A 105 -5.30 -9.41 -7.43
CA VAL A 105 -3.87 -9.56 -7.74
C VAL A 105 -3.15 -10.33 -6.63
N LEU A 106 -3.43 -10.01 -5.36
CA LEU A 106 -2.80 -10.72 -4.23
C LEU A 106 -3.23 -12.19 -4.17
N GLU A 107 -4.50 -12.51 -4.44
CA GLU A 107 -5.01 -13.87 -4.48
C GLU A 107 -4.31 -14.69 -5.58
N ARG A 108 -4.26 -14.17 -6.81
CA ARG A 108 -3.57 -14.80 -7.94
C ARG A 108 -2.07 -15.05 -7.65
N LEU A 109 -1.38 -14.08 -7.07
CA LEU A 109 0.03 -14.23 -6.70
C LEU A 109 0.25 -15.30 -5.62
N LEU A 110 -0.69 -15.43 -4.68
CA LEU A 110 -0.65 -16.46 -3.64
C LEU A 110 -0.93 -17.85 -4.20
N GLU A 111 -1.87 -17.98 -5.14
CA GLU A 111 -2.19 -19.23 -5.83
C GLU A 111 -1.00 -19.74 -6.64
N ASN A 112 -0.43 -18.89 -7.51
CA ASN A 112 0.76 -19.23 -8.30
C ASN A 112 1.91 -19.72 -7.43
N TYR A 113 2.14 -19.06 -6.28
CA TYR A 113 3.17 -19.49 -5.33
C TYR A 113 2.90 -20.87 -4.71
N ASN A 114 1.64 -21.21 -4.44
CA ASN A 114 1.27 -22.50 -3.84
C ASN A 114 1.39 -23.64 -4.87
N GLU A 115 1.15 -23.37 -6.15
CA GLU A 115 1.33 -24.34 -7.24
C GLU A 115 2.81 -24.64 -7.50
N GLU A 116 3.68 -23.62 -7.46
CA GLU A 116 5.12 -23.79 -7.67
C GLU A 116 5.82 -24.59 -6.55
N LYS A 117 5.23 -24.69 -5.35
CA LYS A 117 5.75 -25.54 -4.25
C LYS A 117 5.77 -27.05 -4.54
N GLY A 118 5.18 -27.50 -5.65
CA GLY A 118 5.33 -28.87 -6.15
C GLY A 118 6.68 -29.15 -6.81
N SER A 119 7.49 -28.13 -7.12
CA SER A 119 8.80 -28.25 -7.76
C SER A 119 9.83 -27.39 -7.04
N THR A 120 11.02 -27.93 -6.80
CA THR A 120 12.10 -27.27 -6.05
C THR A 120 12.52 -25.95 -6.71
N PHE A 121 12.18 -24.80 -6.13
CA PHE A 121 12.65 -23.50 -6.61
C PHE A 121 14.00 -23.12 -5.99
N SER A 122 15.02 -22.97 -6.84
CA SER A 122 16.32 -22.35 -6.52
C SER A 122 16.38 -20.95 -7.14
N GLY A 123 15.87 -19.94 -6.44
CA GLY A 123 15.99 -18.52 -6.83
C GLY A 123 16.08 -17.60 -5.62
N PRO A 124 16.80 -16.46 -5.69
CA PRO A 124 17.02 -15.60 -4.53
C PRO A 124 15.87 -14.61 -4.33
N MET A 125 14.82 -15.08 -3.65
CA MET A 125 14.19 -14.37 -2.52
C MET A 125 13.28 -15.34 -1.77
N ASN A 126 13.48 -15.51 -0.47
CA ASN A 126 12.72 -16.47 0.33
C ASN A 126 11.34 -15.86 0.68
N LEU A 127 10.44 -15.83 -0.31
CA LEU A 127 9.04 -15.37 -0.25
C LEU A 127 8.25 -16.03 0.90
N LYS A 128 8.72 -17.21 1.36
CA LYS A 128 8.29 -17.92 2.58
C LYS A 128 8.21 -17.05 3.83
N TYR A 129 9.14 -16.09 4.02
CA TYR A 129 9.16 -15.22 5.21
C TYR A 129 8.37 -13.91 5.01
N ARG A 130 8.05 -13.53 3.76
CA ARG A 130 7.35 -12.28 3.43
C ARG A 130 5.84 -12.46 3.27
N LEU A 131 5.39 -13.65 2.89
CA LEU A 131 3.96 -14.02 2.83
C LEU A 131 3.32 -14.26 4.21
N GLN A 132 4.09 -14.37 5.30
CA GLN A 132 3.51 -14.40 6.65
C GLN A 132 2.74 -13.11 6.98
N GLY A 133 3.12 -11.96 6.40
CA GLY A 133 2.38 -10.70 6.51
C GLY A 133 1.16 -10.62 5.59
N LEU A 134 1.22 -11.21 4.39
CA LEU A 134 0.12 -11.18 3.43
C LEU A 134 -1.08 -12.01 3.87
N GLY A 135 -0.88 -13.11 4.62
CA GLY A 135 -1.99 -13.83 5.27
C GLY A 135 -2.71 -13.00 6.33
N ALA A 136 -2.00 -12.11 7.04
CA ALA A 136 -2.61 -11.19 8.00
C ALA A 136 -3.37 -10.06 7.30
N ILE A 137 -2.82 -9.49 6.21
CA ILE A 137 -3.54 -8.49 5.40
C ILE A 137 -4.78 -9.10 4.75
N TYR A 138 -4.65 -10.28 4.14
CA TYR A 138 -5.79 -11.03 3.62
C TYR A 138 -6.85 -11.28 4.70
N GLY A 139 -6.43 -11.71 5.89
CA GLY A 139 -7.32 -11.91 7.05
C GLY A 139 -7.98 -10.64 7.56
N LEU A 140 -7.29 -9.50 7.51
CA LEU A 140 -7.82 -8.17 7.89
C LEU A 140 -8.79 -7.64 6.83
N LEU A 141 -8.42 -7.66 5.54
CA LEU A 141 -9.28 -7.28 4.43
C LEU A 141 -10.58 -8.11 4.40
N LYS A 142 -10.49 -9.40 4.75
CA LYS A 142 -11.64 -10.31 4.85
C LYS A 142 -12.50 -10.08 6.10
N ARG A 143 -11.94 -9.57 7.21
CA ARG A 143 -12.67 -9.31 8.47
C ARG A 143 -13.37 -7.96 8.52
N GLU A 144 -12.83 -6.94 7.86
CA GLU A 144 -13.31 -5.56 7.94
C GLU A 144 -14.52 -5.24 7.04
N GLN A 145 -15.15 -6.23 6.37
CA GLN A 145 -16.33 -5.99 5.50
C GLN A 145 -16.17 -4.85 4.47
N TYR A 146 -14.95 -4.53 4.01
CA TYR A 146 -14.77 -3.62 2.86
C TYR A 146 -15.49 -4.13 1.59
N PHE A 147 -15.92 -5.40 1.58
CA PHE A 147 -16.47 -6.11 0.44
C PHE A 147 -17.94 -6.54 0.57
N THR A 148 -18.70 -6.01 1.54
CA THR A 148 -20.17 -6.19 1.55
C THR A 148 -20.90 -4.87 1.48
N SER A 149 -20.94 -4.27 0.29
CA SER A 149 -22.19 -3.77 -0.29
C SER A 149 -22.03 -3.57 -1.79
N HIS A 150 -22.76 -4.40 -2.52
CA HIS A 150 -23.23 -4.10 -3.86
C HIS A 150 -24.03 -2.80 -3.76
N ASP A 151 -23.44 -1.66 -4.12
CA ASP A 151 -24.22 -0.47 -4.48
C ASP A 151 -23.70 0.08 -5.80
N ARG A 152 -24.19 -0.56 -6.86
CA ARG A 152 -24.24 0.05 -8.19
C ARG A 152 -25.37 1.09 -8.17
N GLY A 153 -25.02 2.32 -7.83
CA GLY A 153 -25.75 3.53 -8.24
C GLY A 153 -24.71 4.49 -8.82
N LYS A 154 -24.60 4.65 -10.14
CA LYS A 154 -25.31 5.69 -10.89
C LYS A 154 -25.70 6.89 -10.02
N GLU A 155 -24.85 7.90 -10.00
CA GLU A 155 -25.20 9.28 -10.37
C GLU A 155 -24.06 9.88 -11.19
#